data_AF-A0A815U900-F1
#
_entry.id   AF-A0A815U900-F1
#
_cell.length_a   1.000
_cell.length_b   1.000
_cell.length_c   1.000
_cell.angle_alpha   90.00
_cell.angle_beta   90.00
_cell.angle_gamma   90.00
#
_symmetry.space_group_name_H-M   'P 1'
#
loop_
_entity.id
_entity.type
_entity.pdbx_description
1 polymer ?
#
loop_
_entity_poly.entity_id
_entity_poly.type
_entity_poly.pdbx_seq_one_letter_code
_entity_poly.pdbx_strand_id
1 'polypeptide(L)'
;MPIEDKNGKLLVNSADQLERWREYFCELLNVSSTVDPCVINEIKITTPSRPRSIGIRKRWEDTVMLDIEALQIRNWRSLTQDRDRWRTAINRNVQTKAVHNNIKEIVFQYKQRAVKRKAKERAEAQGV
;
A
#
# COMPACT_ATOMS: atom_id res chain seq x y z
N MET A 1 -11.47 5.97 24.64
CA MET A 1 -12.92 6.09 24.87
C MET A 1 -13.32 4.91 25.74
N PRO A 2 -13.70 5.12 27.00
CA PRO A 2 -14.19 4.03 27.83
C PRO A 2 -15.58 3.57 27.32
N ILE A 3 -15.81 2.26 27.30
CA ILE A 3 -17.06 1.66 26.80
C ILE A 3 -18.01 1.51 27.98
N GLU A 4 -19.20 2.08 27.85
CA GLU A 4 -20.24 2.06 28.88
C GLU A 4 -21.40 1.16 28.47
N ASP A 5 -21.97 0.51 29.48
CA ASP A 5 -23.22 -0.22 29.34
C ASP A 5 -24.40 0.75 29.10
N LYS A 6 -25.55 0.24 28.66
CA LYS A 6 -26.77 1.03 28.40
C LYS A 6 -27.24 1.85 29.60
N ASN A 7 -26.88 1.41 30.80
CA ASN A 7 -27.19 2.10 32.06
C ASN A 7 -26.11 3.13 32.49
N GLY A 8 -25.14 3.45 31.63
CA GLY A 8 -24.07 4.41 31.90
C GLY A 8 -22.97 3.89 32.84
N LYS A 9 -22.89 2.57 33.05
CA LYS A 9 -21.86 1.94 33.88
C LYS A 9 -20.64 1.61 33.03
N LEU A 10 -19.46 2.04 33.47
CA LEU A 10 -18.19 1.76 32.79
C LEU A 10 -17.87 0.26 32.80
N LEU A 11 -17.71 -0.33 31.61
CA LEU A 11 -17.34 -1.72 31.42
C LEU A 11 -15.82 -1.82 31.30
N VAL A 12 -15.18 -2.40 32.31
CA VAL A 12 -13.71 -2.55 32.37
C VAL A 12 -13.27 -3.92 31.85
N ASN A 13 -14.15 -4.92 31.94
CA ASN A 13 -13.88 -6.30 31.54
C ASN A 13 -14.06 -6.47 30.02
N SER A 14 -13.12 -7.14 29.36
CA SER A 14 -13.10 -7.30 27.90
C SER A 14 -14.26 -8.15 27.37
N ALA A 15 -14.73 -9.12 28.15
CA ALA A 15 -15.88 -9.95 27.77
C ALA A 15 -17.14 -9.08 27.69
N ASP A 16 -17.39 -8.28 28.73
CA ASP A 16 -18.54 -7.40 28.84
C ASP A 16 -18.52 -6.30 27.76
N GLN A 17 -17.33 -5.77 27.43
CA GLN A 17 -17.18 -4.82 26.33
C GLN A 17 -17.57 -5.42 24.97
N LEU A 18 -17.18 -6.68 24.71
CA LEU A 18 -17.52 -7.36 23.46
C LEU A 18 -19.03 -7.60 23.36
N GLU A 19 -19.66 -8.01 24.46
CA GLU A 19 -21.10 -8.19 24.52
C GLU A 19 -21.84 -6.86 24.28
N ARG A 20 -21.35 -5.76 24.87
CA ARG A 20 -21.90 -4.43 24.63
C ARG A 20 -21.80 -3.99 23.16
N TRP A 21 -20.68 -4.27 22.50
CA TRP A 21 -20.53 -4.02 21.06
C TRP A 21 -21.48 -4.89 20.24
N ARG A 22 -21.63 -6.17 20.58
CA ARG A 22 -22.57 -7.08 19.90
C ARG A 22 -23.98 -6.52 19.96
N GLU A 23 -24.45 -6.13 21.15
CA GLU A 23 -25.77 -5.54 21.31
C GLU A 23 -25.93 -4.26 20.50
N TYR A 24 -24.94 -3.35 20.56
CA TYR A 24 -24.99 -2.10 19.80
C TYR A 24 -25.13 -2.35 18.29
N PHE A 25 -24.39 -3.30 17.74
CA PHE A 25 -24.49 -3.64 16.32
C PHE A 25 -25.80 -4.35 15.98
N CYS A 26 -26.33 -5.18 16.88
CA CYS A 26 -27.65 -5.80 16.70
C CYS A 26 -28.76 -4.75 16.65
N GLU A 27 -28.72 -3.76 17.54
CA GLU A 27 -29.65 -2.63 17.56
C GLU A 27 -29.50 -1.74 16.33
N LEU A 28 -28.26 -1.38 15.97
CA LEU A 28 -27.98 -0.53 14.81
C LEU A 28 -28.47 -1.16 13.50
N LEU A 29 -28.34 -2.47 13.38
CA LEU A 29 -28.74 -3.20 12.18
C LEU A 29 -30.19 -3.73 12.26
N ASN A 30 -30.89 -3.53 13.38
CA ASN A 30 -32.21 -4.12 13.67
C ASN A 30 -32.26 -5.64 13.44
N VAL A 31 -31.15 -6.33 13.73
CA VAL A 31 -31.04 -7.78 13.60
C VAL A 31 -30.91 -8.39 14.99
N SER A 32 -31.85 -9.25 15.39
CA SER A 32 -31.70 -10.08 16.59
C SER A 32 -30.78 -11.26 16.27
N SER A 33 -29.46 -11.05 16.27
CA SER A 33 -28.55 -12.16 15.96
C SER A 33 -28.42 -13.09 17.17
N THR A 34 -29.07 -14.25 17.13
CA THR A 34 -28.64 -15.41 17.92
C THR A 34 -27.39 -15.98 17.25
N VAL A 35 -26.23 -15.40 17.51
CA VAL A 35 -24.97 -15.97 17.01
C VAL A 35 -24.66 -17.19 17.85
N ASP A 36 -24.83 -18.36 17.24
CA ASP A 36 -24.52 -19.66 17.83
C ASP A 36 -23.03 -19.68 18.26
N PRO A 37 -22.69 -19.97 19.54
CA PRO A 37 -21.33 -19.92 20.05
C PRO A 37 -20.31 -20.74 19.25
N CYS A 38 -20.77 -21.73 18.47
CA CYS A 38 -19.93 -22.54 17.60
C CYS A 38 -19.22 -21.71 16.51
N VAL A 39 -19.90 -20.71 15.92
CA VAL A 39 -19.34 -19.88 14.82
C VAL A 39 -18.19 -19.00 15.30
N ILE A 40 -18.21 -18.58 16.57
CA ILE A 40 -17.19 -17.69 17.14
C ILE A 40 -15.87 -18.44 17.36
N ASN A 41 -15.93 -19.72 17.71
CA ASN A 41 -14.75 -20.55 17.95
C ASN A 41 -14.09 -21.10 16.68
N GLU A 42 -14.76 -20.99 15.53
CA GLU A 42 -14.22 -21.41 14.23
C GLU A 42 -13.35 -20.36 13.53
N ILE A 43 -13.19 -19.15 14.10
CA ILE A 43 -12.19 -18.17 13.65
C ILE A 43 -10.79 -18.60 14.14
N LYS A 44 -10.40 -19.83 13.81
CA LYS A 44 -9.02 -20.29 13.87
C LYS A 44 -8.28 -19.60 12.72
N ILE A 45 -7.37 -18.71 13.06
CA ILE A 45 -6.50 -18.01 12.13
C ILE A 45 -5.62 -19.05 11.41
N THR A 46 -6.07 -19.50 10.25
CA THR A 46 -5.29 -20.31 9.30
C THR A 46 -5.18 -19.54 7.99
N THR A 47 -4.08 -18.84 7.77
CA THR A 47 -3.63 -18.59 6.39
C THR A 47 -3.26 -19.93 5.73
N PRO A 48 -3.27 -20.13 4.39
CA PRO A 48 -3.57 -19.23 3.26
C PRO A 48 -4.40 -19.84 2.08
N SER A 49 -5.27 -19.07 1.42
CA SER A 49 -5.62 -19.22 -0.02
C SER A 49 -6.54 -18.07 -0.46
N ARG A 50 -6.19 -17.30 -1.50
CA ARG A 50 -7.07 -16.24 -2.04
C ARG A 50 -7.77 -16.69 -3.33
N PRO A 51 -9.09 -16.49 -3.47
CA PRO A 51 -9.85 -16.97 -4.63
C PRO A 51 -9.53 -16.22 -5.94
N ARG A 52 -9.66 -16.95 -7.05
CA ARG A 52 -9.20 -16.65 -8.42
C ARG A 52 -10.01 -15.63 -9.24
N SER A 53 -10.88 -14.79 -8.68
CA SER A 53 -11.82 -14.04 -9.55
C SER A 53 -12.28 -12.68 -9.04
N ILE A 54 -11.44 -11.92 -8.32
CA ILE A 54 -11.83 -10.59 -7.87
C ILE A 54 -10.82 -9.61 -8.45
N GLY A 55 -11.26 -8.93 -9.52
CA GLY A 55 -10.51 -7.87 -10.18
C GLY A 55 -10.14 -6.73 -9.24
N ILE A 56 -9.55 -5.68 -9.84
CA ILE A 56 -9.00 -4.45 -9.22
C ILE A 56 -7.47 -4.56 -9.09
N ARG A 57 -6.77 -4.05 -10.12
CA ARG A 57 -5.31 -3.80 -10.27
C ARG A 57 -4.37 -4.64 -9.38
N LYS A 58 -3.45 -5.38 -10.04
CA LYS A 58 -2.27 -5.99 -9.40
C LYS A 58 -1.69 -5.03 -8.38
N ARG A 59 -1.56 -5.47 -7.12
CA ARG A 59 -0.87 -4.66 -6.11
C ARG A 59 0.57 -4.53 -6.57
N TRP A 60 1.23 -3.42 -6.22
CA TRP A 60 2.64 -3.25 -6.55
C TRP A 60 3.49 -4.42 -6.01
N GLU A 61 3.08 -5.01 -4.88
CA GLU A 61 3.65 -6.24 -4.30
C GLU A 61 3.57 -7.45 -5.24
N ASP A 62 2.44 -7.68 -5.90
CA ASP A 62 2.25 -8.80 -6.84
C ASP A 62 3.14 -8.63 -8.07
N THR A 63 3.25 -7.41 -8.57
CA THR A 63 4.14 -7.07 -9.69
C THR A 63 5.60 -7.29 -9.30
N VAL A 64 5.99 -6.85 -8.09
CA VAL A 64 7.34 -7.08 -7.57
C VAL A 64 7.64 -8.57 -7.40
N MET A 65 6.68 -9.39 -6.95
CA MET A 65 6.86 -10.83 -6.84
C MET A 65 7.05 -11.49 -8.21
N LEU A 66 6.26 -11.09 -9.22
CA LEU A 66 6.42 -11.55 -10.60
C LEU A 66 7.79 -11.18 -11.17
N ASP A 67 8.26 -9.96 -10.90
CA ASP A 67 9.58 -9.50 -11.35
C ASP A 67 10.72 -10.29 -10.65
N ILE A 68 10.59 -10.57 -9.35
CA ILE A 68 11.55 -11.38 -8.59
C ILE A 68 11.63 -12.81 -9.15
N GLU A 69 10.50 -13.41 -9.49
CA GLU A 69 10.41 -14.73 -10.12
C GLU A 69 11.01 -14.73 -11.53
N ALA A 70 10.66 -13.73 -12.35
CA ALA A 70 11.20 -13.55 -13.70
C ALA A 70 12.72 -13.32 -13.70
N LEU A 71 13.24 -12.60 -12.70
CA LEU A 71 14.68 -12.36 -12.50
C LEU A 71 15.40 -13.54 -11.80
N GLN A 72 14.68 -14.62 -11.46
CA GLN A 72 15.22 -15.81 -10.78
C GLN A 72 15.91 -15.49 -9.43
N ILE A 73 15.43 -14.48 -8.73
CA ILE A 73 16.02 -14.01 -7.46
C ILE A 73 15.39 -14.79 -6.29
N ARG A 74 16.02 -15.90 -5.90
CA ARG A 74 15.48 -16.80 -4.86
C ARG A 74 15.60 -16.24 -3.43
N ASN A 75 16.71 -15.58 -3.11
CA ASN A 75 17.00 -15.07 -1.76
C ASN A 75 16.93 -13.55 -1.71
N TRP A 76 15.88 -12.96 -2.29
CA TRP A 76 15.78 -11.51 -2.43
C TRP A 76 15.89 -10.77 -1.08
N ARG A 77 15.36 -11.33 0.02
CA ARG A 77 15.46 -10.75 1.38
C ARG A 77 16.88 -10.60 1.89
N SER A 78 17.76 -11.53 1.56
CA SER A 78 19.18 -11.49 1.93
C SER A 78 19.96 -10.64 0.93
N LEU A 79 19.58 -10.68 -0.35
CA LEU A 79 20.22 -9.89 -1.40
C LEU A 79 19.97 -8.39 -1.25
N THR A 80 18.80 -7.96 -0.78
CA THR A 80 18.49 -6.53 -0.57
C THR A 80 19.29 -5.90 0.57
N GLN A 81 19.90 -6.71 1.45
CA GLN A 81 20.81 -6.20 2.49
C GLN A 81 22.15 -5.75 1.92
N ASP A 82 22.56 -6.31 0.77
CA ASP A 82 23.75 -5.89 0.02
C ASP A 82 23.33 -5.10 -1.22
N ARG A 83 23.50 -3.78 -1.13
CA ARG A 83 23.04 -2.83 -2.16
C ARG A 83 23.69 -3.08 -3.53
N ASP A 84 24.97 -3.44 -3.56
CA ASP A 84 25.71 -3.59 -4.81
C ASP A 84 25.42 -4.93 -5.46
N ARG A 85 25.29 -5.98 -4.66
CA ARG A 85 24.79 -7.28 -5.15
C ARG A 85 23.35 -7.19 -5.65
N TRP A 86 22.48 -6.48 -4.93
CA TRP A 86 21.11 -6.23 -5.38
C TRP A 86 21.10 -5.51 -6.72
N ARG A 87 21.88 -4.44 -6.86
CA ARG A 87 22.01 -3.68 -8.12
C ARG A 87 22.48 -4.55 -9.27
N THR A 88 23.47 -5.41 -9.05
CA THR A 88 23.99 -6.31 -10.08
C THR A 88 22.94 -7.34 -10.49
N ALA A 89 22.19 -7.89 -9.52
CA ALA A 89 21.14 -8.88 -9.77
C ALA A 89 19.97 -8.30 -10.58
N ILE A 90 19.47 -7.11 -10.23
CA ILE A 90 18.35 -6.48 -10.93
C ILE A 90 18.75 -5.93 -12.30
N ASN A 91 19.98 -5.43 -12.46
CA ASN A 91 20.44 -4.83 -13.71
C ASN A 91 21.00 -5.85 -14.71
N ARG A 92 21.09 -7.13 -14.33
CA ARG A 92 21.70 -8.18 -15.16
C ARG A 92 21.10 -8.29 -16.56
N ASN A 93 19.79 -8.10 -16.66
CA ASN A 93 19.03 -8.20 -17.91
C ASN A 93 18.39 -6.85 -18.32
N VAL A 94 18.71 -5.77 -17.63
CA VAL A 94 18.22 -4.44 -17.97
C VAL A 94 19.12 -3.89 -19.05
N GLN A 95 18.59 -3.74 -20.27
CA GLN A 95 19.24 -2.95 -21.31
C GLN A 95 19.25 -1.48 -20.87
N THR A 96 20.27 -1.10 -20.12
CA THR A 96 20.50 0.30 -19.81
C THR A 96 20.97 0.98 -21.11
N LYS A 97 20.09 1.79 -21.71
CA LYS A 97 20.55 2.71 -22.75
C LYS A 97 21.58 3.62 -22.09
N ALA A 98 22.77 3.70 -22.67
CA ALA A 98 23.81 4.59 -22.19
C ALA A 98 23.21 6.00 -22.04
N VAL A 99 23.29 6.55 -20.84
CA VAL A 99 22.89 7.94 -20.61
C VAL A 99 23.74 8.78 -21.54
N HIS A 100 23.10 9.62 -22.37
CA HIS A 100 23.79 10.45 -23.34
C HIS A 100 24.94 11.17 -22.64
N ASN A 101 26.16 11.07 -23.18
CA ASN A 101 27.37 11.63 -22.55
C ASN A 101 27.23 13.13 -22.19
N ASN A 102 26.28 13.81 -22.83
CA ASN A 102 26.01 15.22 -22.68
C ASN A 102 24.70 15.50 -21.91
N ILE A 103 24.27 14.58 -21.04
CA ILE A 103 23.03 14.72 -20.26
C ILE A 103 23.00 16.02 -19.44
N LYS A 104 24.17 16.49 -18.97
CA LYS A 104 24.30 17.74 -18.24
C LYS A 104 23.89 18.94 -19.10
N GLU A 105 24.35 18.99 -20.34
CA GLU A 105 24.00 20.04 -21.29
C GLU A 105 22.52 19.96 -21.68
N ILE A 106 22.00 18.74 -21.92
CA ILE A 106 20.58 18.55 -22.23
C ILE A 106 19.71 19.09 -21.08
N VAL A 107 20.01 18.71 -19.84
CA VAL A 107 19.30 19.19 -18.64
C VAL A 107 19.45 20.71 -18.48
N PHE A 108 20.62 21.26 -18.75
CA PHE A 108 20.87 22.69 -18.70
C PHE A 108 20.03 23.47 -19.72
N GLN A 109 19.99 23.01 -20.97
CA GLN A 109 19.15 23.58 -22.04
C GLN A 109 17.66 23.53 -21.67
N TYR A 110 17.20 22.42 -21.10
CA TYR A 110 15.83 22.30 -20.59
C TYR A 110 15.52 23.30 -19.48
N LYS A 111 16.45 23.50 -18.53
CA LYS A 111 16.30 24.50 -17.46
C LYS A 111 16.22 25.92 -18.03
N GLN A 112 17.08 26.27 -18.99
CA GLN A 112 17.03 27.59 -19.62
C GLN A 112 15.70 27.84 -20.33
N ARG A 113 15.20 26.87 -21.08
CA ARG A 113 13.88 26.96 -21.73
C ARG A 113 12.74 27.11 -20.73
N ALA A 114 12.81 26.41 -19.60
CA ALA A 114 11.82 26.55 -18.53
C ALA A 114 11.82 27.95 -17.91
N VAL A 115 13.01 28.53 -17.66
CA VAL A 115 13.14 29.90 -17.14
C VAL A 115 12.58 30.91 -18.15
N LYS A 116 12.91 30.78 -19.45
CA LYS A 116 12.38 31.65 -20.49
C LYS A 116 10.86 31.59 -20.60
N ARG A 117 10.25 30.40 -20.49
CA ARG A 117 8.78 30.25 -20.45
C ARG A 117 8.17 30.98 -19.26
N LYS A 118 8.72 30.79 -18.06
CA LYS A 118 8.24 31.50 -16.85
C LYS A 118 8.38 33.02 -16.98
N ALA A 119 9.46 33.51 -17.57
CA ALA A 119 9.64 34.94 -17.80
C ALA A 119 8.62 35.48 -18.81
N LYS A 120 8.32 34.72 -19.87
CA LYS A 120 7.29 35.06 -20.86
C LYS A 120 5.89 35.09 -20.23
N GLU A 121 5.52 34.03 -19.52
CA GLU A 121 4.23 33.94 -18.80
C GLU A 121 4.07 35.08 -17.80
N ARG A 122 5.15 35.48 -17.11
CA ARG A 122 5.14 36.62 -16.19
C ARG A 122 4.99 37.96 -16.91
N ALA A 123 5.61 38.14 -18.07
CA ALA A 123 5.45 39.35 -18.87
C ALA A 123 4.02 39.46 -19.44
N GLU A 124 3.47 38.36 -19.95
CA GLU A 124 2.08 38.28 -20.42
C GLU A 124 1.07 38.55 -19.28
N ALA A 125 1.35 38.04 -18.07
CA ALA A 125 0.53 38.31 -16.88
C ALA A 125 0.65 39.77 -16.36
N GLN A 126 1.71 40.49 -16.75
CA GLN A 126 1.94 41.89 -16.39
C GLN A 126 1.46 42.88 -17.47
N GLY A 127 0.89 42.40 -18.58
CA GLY A 127 0.23 43.24 -19.58
C GLY A 127 1.17 44.04 -20.50
N VAL A 128 2.34 43.48 -20.85
CA VAL A 128 3.19 43.94 -21.96
C VAL A 128 3.07 43.00 -23.14
#